data_AF-A0AAV1I9R7-F1
#
_entry.id   AF-A0AAV1I9R7-F1
#
_cell.length_a   1.000
_cell.length_b   1.000
_cell.length_c   1.000
_cell.angle_alpha   90.00
_cell.angle_beta   90.00
_cell.angle_gamma   90.00
#
_symmetry.space_group_name_H-M   'P 1'
#
loop_
_entity.id
_entity.type
_entity.pdbx_description
1 polymer ?
#
loop_
_entity_poly.entity_id
_entity_poly.type
_entity_poly.pdbx_seq_one_letter_code
_entity_poly.pdbx_strand_id
1 'polypeptide(L)'
;MPRDSKCCSHGQAAPFTKHSFRYAPYVAFSTVRRLRRPKHHRHQHEHCRTSAQGTNGAVPAAGLESSIVDDAVMALLESVRAGHTPPAAAAMRLRERAAGYQQVLDFAQVDSWRAQRTGFPEVVLGAGKSAEQIAAIMGQLAQNEQIVMATRVTAQVYSEVLPLLPDVQYNAPARILTLRASGSRKQPRLPGTVAIISAGTSDEHVAEECRATADIMGCYCFRLADVSVDGLHRILHNLPAVRAADVIVVVAGTDGALPAVVAGLVEAPVIAVPTSVGYGAALQGITPLLAALTASSPGVSVVNIDNGFGAGMLAARILKTAAKLRAQAMSAAAATAAVS
;
A
#
# COMPACT_ATOMS: atom_id res chain seq x y z
N MET A 1 -47.92 41.12 -21.58
CA MET A 1 -49.38 40.85 -21.52
C MET A 1 -49.99 41.15 -22.88
N PRO A 2 -51.11 40.54 -23.30
CA PRO A 2 -51.83 39.38 -22.70
C PRO A 2 -52.40 38.37 -23.74
N ARG A 3 -52.94 37.24 -23.25
CA ARG A 3 -54.30 36.69 -23.51
C ARG A 3 -54.33 35.15 -23.46
N ASP A 4 -55.29 34.64 -22.68
CA ASP A 4 -56.26 33.54 -22.94
C ASP A 4 -55.73 32.25 -23.60
N SER A 5 -56.07 31.00 -23.23
CA SER A 5 -57.13 30.43 -22.39
C SER A 5 -57.04 28.88 -22.48
N LYS A 6 -57.56 28.15 -21.47
CA LYS A 6 -58.11 26.76 -21.50
C LYS A 6 -57.17 25.61 -21.98
N CYS A 7 -57.10 24.41 -21.41
CA CYS A 7 -58.18 23.52 -21.00
C CYS A 7 -57.60 22.24 -20.34
N CYS A 8 -58.37 21.56 -19.48
CA CYS A 8 -58.09 20.22 -18.94
C CYS A 8 -58.49 19.10 -19.92
N SER A 9 -57.74 18.00 -19.95
CA SER A 9 -58.21 16.59 -20.10
C SER A 9 -56.99 15.67 -20.00
N HIS A 10 -56.82 14.94 -18.89
CA HIS A 10 -57.15 13.52 -18.72
C HIS A 10 -56.76 12.61 -19.90
N GLY A 11 -55.61 11.94 -19.75
CA GLY A 11 -55.17 10.81 -20.57
C GLY A 11 -54.47 9.78 -19.67
N GLN A 12 -55.05 8.59 -19.60
CA GLN A 12 -54.64 7.43 -18.80
C GLN A 12 -53.32 6.80 -19.30
N ALA A 13 -52.53 6.20 -18.41
CA ALA A 13 -51.59 5.13 -18.75
C ALA A 13 -51.37 4.15 -17.56
N ALA A 14 -51.16 2.89 -17.93
CA ALA A 14 -51.35 1.62 -17.23
C ALA A 14 -50.41 1.31 -16.03
N PRO A 15 -50.73 0.29 -15.19
CA PRO A 15 -50.04 0.01 -13.93
C PRO A 15 -48.81 -0.90 -14.11
N PHE A 16 -47.70 -0.54 -13.44
CA PHE A 16 -46.51 -1.38 -13.33
C PHE A 16 -46.68 -2.47 -12.27
N THR A 17 -46.34 -3.69 -12.68
CA THR A 17 -46.42 -4.95 -11.95
C THR A 17 -45.51 -5.03 -10.72
N LYS A 18 -46.06 -5.58 -9.64
CA LYS A 18 -45.36 -5.98 -8.41
C LYS A 18 -44.33 -7.08 -8.70
N HIS A 19 -43.06 -6.81 -8.45
CA HIS A 19 -42.07 -7.87 -8.20
C HIS A 19 -41.70 -7.89 -6.71
N SER A 20 -42.23 -8.91 -6.05
CA SER A 20 -41.87 -9.38 -4.72
C SER A 20 -40.44 -9.93 -4.71
N PHE A 21 -39.52 -9.25 -4.02
CA PHE A 21 -38.27 -9.86 -3.55
C PHE A 21 -38.41 -10.20 -2.07
N ARG A 22 -38.28 -11.50 -1.79
CA ARG A 22 -38.41 -12.10 -0.46
C ARG A 22 -37.21 -11.70 0.41
N TYR A 23 -37.51 -11.22 1.62
CA TYR A 23 -36.57 -11.16 2.73
C TYR A 23 -36.18 -12.57 3.17
N ALA A 24 -34.88 -12.79 3.42
CA ALA A 24 -34.38 -13.91 4.23
C ALA A 24 -33.91 -13.35 5.58
N PRO A 25 -34.29 -13.94 6.72
CA PRO A 25 -33.88 -13.46 8.03
C PRO A 25 -32.46 -13.96 8.36
N TYR A 26 -31.53 -13.04 8.61
CA TYR A 26 -30.20 -13.41 9.12
C TYR A 26 -30.27 -13.67 10.63
N VAL A 27 -29.83 -14.86 10.98
CA VAL A 27 -29.76 -15.43 12.34
C VAL A 27 -28.77 -14.63 13.18
N ALA A 28 -29.23 -14.17 14.34
CA ALA A 28 -28.39 -13.57 15.37
C ALA A 28 -27.47 -14.64 15.98
N PHE A 29 -26.15 -14.48 15.84
CA PHE A 29 -25.18 -15.20 16.66
C PHE A 29 -24.56 -14.24 17.69
N SER A 30 -25.11 -14.31 18.89
CA SER A 30 -24.54 -13.77 20.11
C SER A 30 -23.51 -14.74 20.68
N THR A 31 -22.22 -14.39 20.68
CA THR A 31 -21.28 -14.72 21.78
C THR A 31 -19.94 -14.00 21.60
N VAL A 32 -19.85 -12.78 22.12
CA VAL A 32 -18.55 -12.12 22.35
C VAL A 32 -17.93 -12.74 23.60
N ARG A 33 -16.96 -13.63 23.42
CA ARG A 33 -16.07 -14.07 24.51
C ARG A 33 -15.12 -12.92 24.84
N ARG A 34 -15.45 -12.15 25.88
CA ARG A 34 -14.53 -11.17 26.49
C ARG A 34 -13.32 -11.91 27.05
N LEU A 35 -12.15 -11.75 26.44
CA LEU A 35 -10.89 -12.09 27.06
C LEU A 35 -10.57 -11.05 28.15
N ARG A 36 -10.56 -11.48 29.41
CA ARG A 36 -10.14 -10.67 30.57
C ARG A 36 -8.64 -10.36 30.44
N ARG A 37 -8.26 -9.08 30.49
CA ARG A 37 -6.86 -8.65 30.66
C ARG A 37 -6.41 -8.88 32.12
N PRO A 38 -5.16 -9.32 32.38
CA PRO A 38 -4.63 -9.33 33.74
C PRO A 38 -4.25 -7.91 34.21
N LYS A 39 -4.36 -7.72 35.53
CA LYS A 39 -4.24 -6.45 36.26
C LYS A 39 -2.81 -5.90 36.26
N HIS A 40 -2.71 -4.57 36.26
CA HIS A 40 -1.50 -3.80 36.50
C HIS A 40 -0.82 -4.18 37.83
N HIS A 41 0.48 -4.48 37.77
CA HIS A 41 1.38 -4.34 38.91
C HIS A 41 2.35 -3.19 38.64
N ARG A 42 2.33 -2.20 39.54
CA ARG A 42 3.38 -1.18 39.71
C ARG A 42 4.64 -1.89 40.20
N HIS A 43 5.79 -1.63 39.59
CA HIS A 43 7.07 -1.73 40.29
C HIS A 43 8.00 -0.58 39.90
N GLN A 44 8.70 -0.15 40.93
CA GLN A 44 9.50 1.05 41.06
C GLN A 44 10.80 0.97 40.25
N HIS A 45 11.32 2.15 39.90
CA HIS A 45 12.67 2.33 39.38
C HIS A 45 13.71 1.93 40.44
N GLU A 46 14.51 0.92 40.14
CA GLU A 46 15.81 0.71 40.78
C GLU A 46 16.91 0.73 39.72
N HIS A 47 17.85 1.67 39.91
CA HIS A 47 19.12 1.73 39.20
C HIS A 47 19.98 0.52 39.62
N CYS A 48 20.32 -0.34 38.67
CA CYS A 48 21.38 -1.32 38.86
C CYS A 48 22.47 -1.11 37.81
N ARG A 49 23.60 -0.53 38.27
CA ARG A 49 24.90 -0.58 37.58
C ARG A 49 25.54 -1.93 37.91
N THR A 50 25.73 -2.80 36.92
CA THR A 50 26.68 -3.92 37.04
C THR A 50 27.37 -4.22 35.71
N SER A 51 28.67 -3.90 35.70
CA SER A 51 29.78 -4.62 35.08
C SER A 51 29.50 -5.57 33.91
N ALA A 52 30.03 -5.21 32.74
CA ALA A 52 30.27 -6.13 31.64
C ALA A 52 31.34 -7.15 32.03
N GLN A 53 30.93 -8.41 32.18
CA GLN A 53 31.82 -9.57 32.08
C GLN A 53 31.18 -10.57 31.12
N GLY A 54 31.95 -10.95 30.10
CA GLY A 54 31.52 -11.80 29.00
C GLY A 54 31.22 -13.22 29.46
N THR A 55 30.11 -13.76 28.93
CA THR A 55 29.93 -15.19 28.78
C THR A 55 29.41 -15.45 27.37
N ASN A 56 30.15 -16.28 26.63
CA ASN A 56 29.78 -16.80 25.32
C ASN A 56 28.55 -17.71 25.48
N GLY A 57 27.37 -17.12 25.36
CA GLY A 57 26.11 -17.86 25.19
C GLY A 57 25.80 -17.99 23.71
N ALA A 58 26.15 -19.13 23.11
CA ALA A 58 25.76 -19.46 21.75
C ALA A 58 24.23 -19.49 21.63
N VAL A 59 23.67 -18.57 20.85
CA VAL A 59 22.27 -18.61 20.43
C VAL A 59 22.14 -19.68 19.35
N PRO A 60 21.18 -20.64 19.43
CA PRO A 60 21.09 -21.71 18.46
C PRO A 60 20.68 -21.16 17.09
N ALA A 61 21.55 -21.39 16.10
CA ALA A 61 21.44 -21.00 14.71
C ALA A 61 20.40 -21.82 13.92
N ALA A 62 19.22 -22.09 14.50
CA ALA A 62 18.16 -22.83 13.86
C ALA A 62 17.16 -21.86 13.20
N GLY A 63 17.52 -21.30 12.05
CA GLY A 63 16.59 -20.46 11.28
C GLY A 63 17.17 -19.60 10.16
N LEU A 64 18.49 -19.60 9.93
CA LEU A 64 19.13 -18.78 8.89
C LEU A 64 19.66 -19.57 7.67
N GLU A 65 19.61 -20.90 7.68
CA GLU A 65 20.32 -21.69 6.66
C GLU A 65 19.59 -21.79 5.31
N SER A 66 18.28 -21.53 5.24
CA SER A 66 17.52 -21.65 3.99
C SER A 66 17.73 -20.50 2.99
N SER A 67 18.69 -19.59 3.20
CA SER A 67 18.93 -18.41 2.35
C SER A 67 20.34 -18.28 1.80
N ILE A 68 21.18 -19.33 1.87
CA ILE A 68 22.62 -19.21 1.54
C ILE A 68 22.86 -19.31 0.02
N VAL A 69 21.93 -19.88 -0.74
CA VAL A 69 22.11 -20.15 -2.16
C VAL A 69 21.23 -19.20 -2.98
N ASP A 70 21.82 -18.14 -3.51
CA ASP A 70 21.17 -17.24 -4.46
C ASP A 70 20.98 -18.00 -5.79
N ASP A 71 19.73 -18.34 -6.13
CA ASP A 71 19.38 -19.10 -7.34
C ASP A 71 19.97 -18.47 -8.61
N ALA A 72 20.09 -17.14 -8.67
CA ALA A 72 20.67 -16.46 -9.82
C ALA A 72 22.20 -16.63 -9.87
N VAL A 73 22.86 -16.65 -8.70
CA VAL A 73 24.29 -16.98 -8.60
C VAL A 73 24.52 -18.43 -8.99
N MET A 74 23.68 -19.35 -8.54
CA MET A 74 23.79 -20.76 -8.94
C MET A 74 23.56 -20.96 -10.43
N ALA A 75 22.58 -20.31 -11.02
CA ALA A 75 22.34 -20.36 -12.46
C ALA A 75 23.55 -19.82 -13.25
N LEU A 76 24.21 -18.76 -12.76
CA LEU A 76 25.43 -18.23 -13.37
C LEU A 76 26.59 -19.22 -13.25
N LEU A 77 26.80 -19.82 -12.08
CA LEU A 77 27.84 -20.84 -11.87
C LEU A 77 27.60 -22.08 -12.75
N GLU A 78 26.35 -22.49 -12.91
CA GLU A 78 25.95 -23.59 -13.78
C GLU A 78 26.21 -23.26 -15.26
N SER A 79 25.93 -22.02 -15.68
CA SER A 79 26.27 -21.53 -17.02
C SER A 79 27.78 -21.51 -17.29
N VAL A 80 28.59 -21.19 -16.28
CA VAL A 80 30.06 -21.30 -16.36
C VAL A 80 30.49 -22.75 -16.46
N ARG A 81 29.92 -23.65 -15.63
CA ARG A 81 30.19 -25.09 -15.67
C ARG A 81 29.88 -25.69 -17.05
N ALA A 82 28.79 -25.28 -17.66
CA ALA A 82 28.37 -25.71 -18.99
C ALA A 82 29.18 -25.08 -20.15
N GLY A 83 30.09 -24.14 -19.85
CA GLY A 83 30.91 -23.46 -20.87
C GLY A 83 30.19 -22.35 -21.64
N HIS A 84 28.92 -22.04 -21.32
CA HIS A 84 28.16 -20.99 -21.98
C HIS A 84 28.58 -19.58 -21.56
N THR A 85 29.18 -19.44 -20.37
CA THR A 85 29.68 -18.15 -19.86
C THR A 85 31.15 -18.28 -19.45
N PRO A 86 32.08 -17.53 -20.05
CA PRO A 86 33.47 -17.53 -19.62
C PRO A 86 33.60 -17.08 -18.15
N PRO A 87 34.52 -17.67 -17.35
CA PRO A 87 34.71 -17.30 -15.94
C PRO A 87 34.96 -15.80 -15.73
N ALA A 88 35.71 -15.14 -16.62
CA ALA A 88 35.96 -13.70 -16.55
C ALA A 88 34.67 -12.87 -16.71
N ALA A 89 33.77 -13.28 -17.61
CA ALA A 89 32.47 -12.62 -17.79
C ALA A 89 31.56 -12.84 -16.59
N ALA A 90 31.57 -14.05 -16.00
CA ALA A 90 30.82 -14.32 -14.77
C ALA A 90 31.34 -13.50 -13.57
N ALA A 91 32.66 -13.36 -13.43
CA ALA A 91 33.27 -12.54 -12.37
C ALA A 91 32.86 -11.06 -12.48
N MET A 92 32.80 -10.49 -13.70
CA MET A 92 32.29 -9.13 -13.91
C MET A 92 30.81 -9.01 -13.49
N ARG A 93 29.96 -9.94 -13.92
CA ARG A 93 28.53 -9.96 -13.52
C ARG A 93 28.34 -10.06 -12.01
N LEU A 94 29.15 -10.87 -11.33
CA LEU A 94 29.12 -10.98 -9.87
C LEU A 94 29.56 -9.68 -9.21
N ARG A 95 30.57 -8.99 -9.74
CA ARG A 95 31.03 -7.69 -9.23
C ARG A 95 29.97 -6.59 -9.42
N GLU A 96 29.32 -6.55 -10.57
CA GLU A 96 28.21 -5.64 -10.85
C GLU A 96 27.02 -5.91 -9.92
N ARG A 97 26.67 -7.19 -9.71
CA ARG A 97 25.64 -7.59 -8.74
C ARG A 97 26.03 -7.21 -7.31
N ALA A 98 27.31 -7.31 -6.95
CA ALA A 98 27.86 -6.93 -5.66
C ALA A 98 27.85 -5.41 -5.42
N ALA A 99 27.81 -4.59 -6.47
CA ALA A 99 27.76 -3.14 -6.36
C ALA A 99 26.43 -2.63 -5.80
N GLY A 100 25.35 -3.41 -5.93
CA GLY A 100 24.02 -3.05 -5.41
C GLY A 100 23.28 -1.98 -6.20
N TYR A 101 23.85 -1.51 -7.32
CA TYR A 101 23.19 -0.65 -8.28
C TYR A 101 23.58 -1.03 -9.72
N GLN A 102 22.72 -0.70 -10.67
CA GLN A 102 22.97 -0.88 -12.10
C GLN A 102 22.86 0.45 -12.83
N GLN A 103 23.84 0.74 -13.66
CA GLN A 103 23.83 1.92 -14.51
C GLN A 103 22.80 1.70 -15.64
N VAL A 104 21.86 2.63 -15.78
CA VAL A 104 20.90 2.70 -16.88
C VAL A 104 21.32 3.85 -17.77
N LEU A 105 21.97 3.52 -18.90
CA LEU A 105 22.51 4.49 -19.84
C LEU A 105 23.38 5.54 -19.11
N ASP A 106 23.28 6.81 -19.46
CA ASP A 106 24.05 7.91 -18.86
C ASP A 106 23.26 8.74 -17.82
N PHE A 107 21.96 8.46 -17.63
CA PHE A 107 21.08 9.34 -16.85
C PHE A 107 20.53 8.74 -15.54
N ALA A 108 20.72 7.44 -15.27
CA ALA A 108 20.20 6.84 -14.03
C ALA A 108 21.07 5.69 -13.50
N GLN A 109 21.01 5.52 -12.18
CA GLN A 109 21.52 4.34 -11.47
C GLN A 109 20.36 3.76 -10.66
N VAL A 110 20.00 2.51 -10.92
CA VAL A 110 18.91 1.82 -10.23
C VAL A 110 19.44 0.94 -9.11
N ASP A 111 18.85 1.03 -7.93
CA ASP A 111 19.15 0.22 -6.75
C ASP A 111 18.54 -1.18 -6.91
N SER A 112 19.36 -2.12 -7.38
CA SER A 112 18.98 -3.52 -7.61
C SER A 112 18.84 -4.31 -6.31
N TRP A 113 19.23 -3.76 -5.16
CA TRP A 113 19.11 -4.39 -3.84
C TRP A 113 17.91 -3.89 -3.05
N ARG A 114 17.17 -2.91 -3.56
CA ARG A 114 16.08 -2.27 -2.83
C ARG A 114 15.01 -3.25 -2.38
N ALA A 115 14.67 -4.24 -3.20
CA ALA A 115 13.70 -5.28 -2.84
C ALA A 115 14.18 -6.12 -1.65
N GLN A 116 15.46 -6.51 -1.63
CA GLN A 116 16.05 -7.30 -0.55
C GLN A 116 16.09 -6.51 0.77
N ARG A 117 16.49 -5.24 0.71
CA ARG A 117 16.64 -4.39 1.90
C ARG A 117 15.31 -3.89 2.45
N THR A 118 14.38 -3.54 1.56
CA THR A 118 13.18 -2.75 1.92
C THR A 118 11.85 -3.48 1.67
N GLY A 119 11.93 -4.69 1.10
CA GLY A 119 10.80 -5.57 0.85
C GLY A 119 9.95 -5.23 -0.37
N PHE A 120 10.38 -4.26 -1.20
CA PHE A 120 9.76 -3.90 -2.47
C PHE A 120 10.80 -3.29 -3.43
N PRO A 121 10.70 -3.54 -4.76
CA PRO A 121 11.63 -3.00 -5.75
C PRO A 121 11.68 -1.48 -5.79
N GLU A 122 12.68 -0.94 -6.49
CA GLU A 122 12.68 0.48 -6.82
C GLU A 122 11.49 0.86 -7.70
N VAL A 123 10.94 2.05 -7.41
CA VAL A 123 9.79 2.61 -8.12
C VAL A 123 10.21 3.87 -8.83
N VAL A 124 9.83 3.96 -10.10
CA VAL A 124 10.18 5.09 -10.96
C VAL A 124 9.18 6.23 -10.71
N LEU A 125 9.64 7.35 -10.17
CA LEU A 125 8.85 8.58 -10.24
C LEU A 125 8.81 9.04 -11.70
N GLY A 126 7.65 8.94 -12.36
CA GLY A 126 7.47 9.30 -13.77
C GLY A 126 7.24 10.79 -14.00
N ALA A 127 6.87 11.54 -12.96
CA ALA A 127 6.69 12.98 -13.05
C ALA A 127 8.00 13.67 -13.47
N GLY A 128 7.96 14.41 -14.59
CA GLY A 128 9.10 15.13 -15.13
C GLY A 128 10.11 14.29 -15.93
N LYS A 129 9.86 12.98 -16.13
CA LYS A 129 10.72 12.10 -16.95
C LYS A 129 10.15 11.91 -18.36
N SER A 130 11.04 11.69 -19.32
CA SER A 130 10.65 11.33 -20.69
C SER A 130 10.17 9.87 -20.77
N ALA A 131 9.45 9.52 -21.83
CA ALA A 131 9.00 8.15 -22.09
C ALA A 131 10.19 7.18 -22.21
N GLU A 132 11.27 7.59 -22.88
CA GLU A 132 12.48 6.79 -23.05
C GLU A 132 13.17 6.54 -21.71
N GLN A 133 13.25 7.56 -20.85
CA GLN A 133 13.83 7.41 -19.51
C GLN A 133 13.02 6.43 -18.67
N ILE A 134 11.69 6.54 -18.68
CA ILE A 134 10.81 5.62 -17.95
C ILE A 134 10.96 4.20 -18.50
N ALA A 135 10.92 4.03 -19.83
CA ALA A 135 11.02 2.73 -20.47
C ALA A 135 12.36 2.03 -20.18
N ALA A 136 13.48 2.75 -20.31
CA ALA A 136 14.81 2.21 -20.04
C ALA A 136 14.97 1.79 -18.56
N ILE A 137 14.54 2.63 -17.62
CA ILE A 137 14.62 2.31 -16.18
C ILE A 137 13.74 1.11 -15.84
N MET A 138 12.50 1.10 -16.33
CA MET A 138 11.57 -0.01 -16.07
C MET A 138 12.06 -1.32 -16.69
N GLY A 139 12.58 -1.28 -17.92
CA GLY A 139 13.15 -2.44 -18.60
C GLY A 139 14.37 -3.00 -17.86
N GLN A 140 15.25 -2.13 -17.33
CA GLN A 140 16.39 -2.57 -16.53
C GLN A 140 15.94 -3.24 -15.24
N LEU A 141 15.01 -2.63 -14.49
CA LEU A 141 14.49 -3.20 -13.25
C LEU A 141 13.82 -4.57 -13.49
N ALA A 142 13.11 -4.72 -14.62
CA ALA A 142 12.38 -5.96 -14.94
C ALA A 142 13.29 -7.17 -15.22
N GLN A 143 14.59 -6.96 -15.41
CA GLN A 143 15.56 -8.07 -15.53
C GLN A 143 15.77 -8.81 -14.22
N ASN A 144 15.60 -8.12 -13.07
CA ASN A 144 15.88 -8.68 -11.76
C ASN A 144 14.63 -8.78 -10.87
N GLU A 145 13.58 -8.01 -11.19
CA GLU A 145 12.42 -7.84 -10.33
C GLU A 145 11.15 -8.42 -10.95
N GLN A 146 10.34 -9.07 -10.12
CA GLN A 146 9.09 -9.71 -10.56
C GLN A 146 8.03 -8.71 -11.00
N ILE A 147 8.04 -7.53 -10.38
CA ILE A 147 7.12 -6.43 -10.66
C ILE A 147 7.87 -5.11 -10.58
N VAL A 148 7.66 -4.28 -11.59
CA VAL A 148 8.24 -2.94 -11.68
C VAL A 148 7.12 -1.94 -11.84
N MET A 149 7.28 -0.77 -11.22
CA MET A 149 6.25 0.26 -11.19
C MET A 149 6.83 1.64 -11.52
N ALA A 150 6.07 2.43 -12.27
CA ALA A 150 6.28 3.87 -12.37
C ALA A 150 5.01 4.63 -11.93
N THR A 151 5.17 5.65 -11.09
CA THR A 151 4.05 6.44 -10.55
C THR A 151 3.94 7.81 -11.21
N ARG A 152 2.76 8.43 -11.10
CA ARG A 152 2.44 9.78 -11.60
C ARG A 152 2.62 9.95 -13.11
N VAL A 153 2.51 8.87 -13.88
CA VAL A 153 2.63 8.87 -15.34
C VAL A 153 1.31 9.36 -15.96
N THR A 154 1.39 10.25 -16.95
CA THR A 154 0.19 10.74 -17.66
C THR A 154 -0.19 9.79 -18.79
N ALA A 155 -1.44 9.86 -19.27
CA ALA A 155 -1.88 9.05 -20.40
C ALA A 155 -1.07 9.34 -21.68
N GLN A 156 -0.63 10.59 -21.87
CA GLN A 156 0.25 10.98 -22.96
C GLN A 156 1.60 10.26 -22.88
N VAL A 157 2.28 10.35 -21.74
CA VAL A 157 3.58 9.67 -21.55
C VAL A 157 3.42 8.16 -21.68
N TYR A 158 2.32 7.57 -21.17
CA TYR A 158 2.04 6.15 -21.39
C TYR A 158 1.96 5.77 -22.88
N SER A 159 1.28 6.58 -23.71
CA SER A 159 1.17 6.30 -25.14
C SER A 159 2.51 6.27 -25.87
N GLU A 160 3.50 7.00 -25.36
CA GLU A 160 4.89 7.03 -25.87
C GLU A 160 5.74 5.90 -25.28
N VAL A 161 5.46 5.45 -24.05
CA VAL A 161 6.15 4.30 -23.41
C VAL A 161 5.70 2.97 -24.02
N LEU A 162 4.42 2.83 -24.39
CA LEU A 162 3.84 1.56 -24.85
C LEU A 162 4.59 0.92 -26.05
N PRO A 163 4.99 1.66 -27.10
CA PRO A 163 5.80 1.10 -28.18
C PRO A 163 7.20 0.62 -27.74
N LEU A 164 7.76 1.21 -26.68
CA LEU A 164 9.08 0.86 -26.14
C LEU A 164 9.03 -0.34 -25.19
N LEU A 165 7.91 -0.50 -24.47
CA LEU A 165 7.64 -1.61 -23.55
C LEU A 165 6.22 -2.17 -23.80
N PRO A 166 6.04 -3.06 -24.79
CA PRO A 166 4.72 -3.55 -25.19
C PRO A 166 3.90 -4.25 -24.09
N ASP A 167 4.58 -4.86 -23.11
CA ASP A 167 3.94 -5.58 -22.00
C ASP A 167 3.55 -4.68 -20.81
N VAL A 168 3.78 -3.36 -20.91
CA VAL A 168 3.47 -2.43 -19.82
C VAL A 168 1.97 -2.18 -19.69
N GLN A 169 1.46 -2.29 -18.47
CA GLN A 169 0.06 -2.03 -18.13
C GLN A 169 -0.09 -0.65 -17.53
N TYR A 170 -1.14 0.09 -17.91
CA TYR A 170 -1.44 1.40 -17.36
C TYR A 170 -2.74 1.39 -16.57
N ASN A 171 -2.65 1.78 -15.30
CA ASN A 171 -3.79 2.09 -14.47
C ASN A 171 -4.05 3.60 -14.55
N ALA A 172 -5.00 4.00 -15.39
CA ALA A 172 -5.29 5.40 -15.66
C ALA A 172 -5.77 6.20 -14.43
N PRO A 173 -6.72 5.70 -13.60
CA PRO A 173 -7.11 6.39 -12.36
C PRO A 173 -5.93 6.65 -11.41
N ALA A 174 -5.05 5.65 -11.25
CA ALA A 174 -3.90 5.74 -10.35
C ALA A 174 -2.66 6.41 -10.96
N ARG A 175 -2.66 6.64 -12.29
CA ARG A 175 -1.50 7.14 -13.05
C ARG A 175 -0.25 6.28 -12.85
N ILE A 176 -0.43 4.96 -12.82
CA ILE A 176 0.63 3.98 -12.55
C ILE A 176 0.86 3.11 -13.77
N LEU A 177 2.13 2.97 -14.17
CA LEU A 177 2.59 1.90 -15.04
C LEU A 177 3.04 0.70 -14.22
N THR A 178 2.70 -0.49 -14.66
CA THR A 178 3.18 -1.75 -14.09
C THR A 178 3.72 -2.64 -15.20
N LEU A 179 4.94 -3.13 -15.01
CA LEU A 179 5.54 -4.16 -15.86
C LEU A 179 5.78 -5.40 -15.00
N ARG A 180 5.36 -6.55 -15.49
CA ARG A 180 5.54 -7.84 -14.82
C ARG A 180 6.54 -8.67 -15.62
N ALA A 181 7.52 -9.26 -14.93
CA ALA A 181 8.46 -10.16 -15.59
C ALA A 181 7.70 -11.37 -16.19
N SER A 182 8.22 -11.88 -17.31
CA SER A 182 7.66 -13.08 -17.95
C SER A 182 7.72 -14.26 -16.98
N GLY A 183 6.60 -14.97 -16.83
CA GLY A 183 6.46 -16.06 -15.86
C GLY A 183 6.36 -15.62 -14.39
N SER A 184 6.20 -14.32 -14.11
CA SER A 184 6.10 -13.81 -12.73
C SER A 184 4.91 -14.42 -11.96
N ARG A 185 5.16 -14.78 -10.70
CA ARG A 185 4.11 -15.23 -9.79
C ARG A 185 3.35 -14.02 -9.26
N LYS A 186 2.04 -14.18 -9.03
CA LYS A 186 1.27 -13.17 -8.30
C LYS A 186 1.86 -13.01 -6.90
N GLN A 187 1.98 -11.75 -6.46
CA GLN A 187 2.37 -11.40 -5.11
C GLN A 187 1.42 -12.12 -4.12
N PRO A 188 1.95 -12.81 -3.08
CA PRO A 188 1.10 -13.42 -2.08
C PRO A 188 0.25 -12.34 -1.38
N ARG A 189 -1.00 -12.68 -1.12
CA ARG A 189 -1.93 -11.79 -0.43
C ARG A 189 -1.57 -11.68 1.04
N LEU A 190 -1.53 -10.46 1.55
CA LEU A 190 -1.33 -10.17 2.96
C LEU A 190 -2.66 -10.36 3.72
N PRO A 191 -2.62 -10.91 4.94
CA PRO A 191 -3.80 -10.94 5.78
C PRO A 191 -4.16 -9.52 6.23
N GLY A 192 -5.46 -9.27 6.39
CA GLY A 192 -6.01 -7.99 6.79
C GLY A 192 -6.45 -7.11 5.62
N THR A 193 -7.02 -5.96 5.96
CA THR A 193 -7.67 -5.05 5.01
C THR A 193 -7.24 -3.61 5.21
N VAL A 194 -7.15 -2.87 4.09
CA VAL A 194 -6.85 -1.44 4.06
C VAL A 194 -8.09 -0.68 3.57
N ALA A 195 -8.64 0.18 4.42
CA ALA A 195 -9.67 1.13 3.99
C ALA A 195 -9.00 2.37 3.40
N ILE A 196 -9.43 2.81 2.23
CA ILE A 196 -8.95 4.05 1.60
C ILE A 196 -10.14 5.00 1.52
N ILE A 197 -10.06 6.10 2.28
CA ILE A 197 -11.14 7.06 2.41
C ILE A 197 -10.69 8.37 1.75
N SER A 198 -11.42 8.86 0.74
CA SER A 198 -11.15 10.15 0.10
C SER A 198 -12.21 11.18 0.44
N ALA A 199 -11.77 12.41 0.71
CA ALA A 199 -12.66 13.50 1.08
C ALA A 199 -13.55 13.94 -0.08
N GLY A 200 -12.98 14.07 -1.29
CA GLY A 200 -13.73 14.42 -2.49
C GLY A 200 -13.21 13.77 -3.76
N THR A 201 -13.92 13.96 -4.86
CA THR A 201 -13.56 13.40 -6.18
C THR A 201 -12.24 13.93 -6.72
N SER A 202 -11.82 15.13 -6.31
CA SER A 202 -10.54 15.71 -6.72
C SER A 202 -9.33 15.01 -6.09
N ASP A 203 -9.53 14.30 -4.97
CA ASP A 203 -8.49 13.51 -4.29
C ASP A 203 -8.30 12.12 -4.93
N GLU A 204 -9.13 11.78 -5.91
CA GLU A 204 -9.28 10.40 -6.42
C GLU A 204 -7.99 9.85 -7.00
N HIS A 205 -7.20 10.65 -7.72
CA HIS A 205 -5.93 10.18 -8.29
C HIS A 205 -4.93 9.75 -7.20
N VAL A 206 -4.90 10.47 -6.07
CA VAL A 206 -4.03 10.14 -4.93
C VAL A 206 -4.56 8.91 -4.20
N ALA A 207 -5.88 8.80 -4.04
CA ALA A 207 -6.53 7.63 -3.46
C ALA A 207 -6.31 6.36 -4.29
N GLU A 208 -6.41 6.45 -5.62
CA GLU A 208 -6.17 5.34 -6.53
C GLU A 208 -4.68 4.99 -6.64
N GLU A 209 -3.75 5.96 -6.55
CA GLU A 209 -2.32 5.69 -6.41
C GLU A 209 -2.04 4.85 -5.15
N CYS A 210 -2.65 5.21 -4.02
CA CYS A 210 -2.56 4.45 -2.78
C CYS A 210 -3.14 3.04 -2.93
N ARG A 211 -4.36 2.93 -3.50
CA ARG A 211 -5.05 1.64 -3.66
C ARG A 211 -4.26 0.70 -4.57
N ALA A 212 -3.81 1.19 -5.72
CA ALA A 212 -3.03 0.40 -6.66
C ALA A 212 -1.70 -0.03 -6.05
N THR A 213 -1.01 0.86 -5.32
CA THR A 213 0.24 0.53 -4.63
C THR A 213 0.03 -0.55 -3.57
N ALA A 214 -0.98 -0.40 -2.70
CA ALA A 214 -1.27 -1.37 -1.65
C ALA A 214 -1.71 -2.74 -2.23
N ASP A 215 -2.52 -2.75 -3.30
CA ASP A 215 -2.93 -3.97 -4.00
C ASP A 215 -1.75 -4.68 -4.67
N ILE A 216 -0.85 -3.94 -5.33
CA ILE A 216 0.40 -4.47 -5.89
C ILE A 216 1.25 -5.13 -4.81
N MET A 217 1.30 -4.55 -3.61
CA MET A 217 1.98 -5.13 -2.45
C MET A 217 1.26 -6.33 -1.82
N GLY A 218 0.07 -6.67 -2.30
CA GLY A 218 -0.69 -7.84 -1.86
C GLY A 218 -1.79 -7.54 -0.84
N CYS A 219 -2.08 -6.28 -0.51
CA CYS A 219 -3.14 -5.93 0.44
C CYS A 219 -4.54 -6.11 -0.17
N TYR A 220 -5.53 -6.45 0.66
CA TYR A 220 -6.94 -6.28 0.30
C TYR A 220 -7.37 -4.86 0.61
N CYS A 221 -7.84 -4.13 -0.40
CA CYS A 221 -8.23 -2.73 -0.24
C CYS A 221 -9.71 -2.55 -0.57
N PHE A 222 -10.40 -1.69 0.17
CA PHE A 222 -11.70 -1.15 -0.22
C PHE A 222 -11.68 0.37 -0.11
N ARG A 223 -12.51 1.04 -0.92
CA ARG A 223 -12.55 2.49 -1.00
C ARG A 223 -13.89 3.04 -0.53
N LEU A 224 -13.85 4.13 0.22
CA LEU A 224 -14.99 4.98 0.52
C LEU A 224 -14.68 6.38 -0.03
N ALA A 225 -15.48 6.83 -0.97
CA ALA A 225 -15.24 8.08 -1.69
C ALA A 225 -16.24 9.15 -1.28
N ASP A 226 -15.86 10.41 -1.49
CA ASP A 226 -16.73 11.56 -1.26
C ASP A 226 -17.24 11.61 0.19
N VAL A 227 -16.29 11.40 1.11
CA VAL A 227 -16.49 11.39 2.57
C VAL A 227 -15.87 12.66 3.15
N SER A 228 -16.54 13.77 2.96
CA SER A 228 -16.08 15.09 3.42
C SER A 228 -16.56 15.41 4.84
N VAL A 229 -15.96 16.43 5.45
CA VAL A 229 -16.29 16.86 6.83
C VAL A 229 -17.67 17.55 6.89
N ASP A 230 -18.12 18.19 5.80
CA ASP A 230 -19.51 18.66 5.67
C ASP A 230 -20.51 17.49 5.52
N GLY A 231 -20.02 16.30 5.18
CA GLY A 231 -20.81 15.10 4.90
C GLY A 231 -20.64 13.96 5.91
N LEU A 232 -20.38 14.22 7.21
CA LEU A 232 -20.06 13.16 8.19
C LEU A 232 -21.07 12.00 8.27
N HIS A 233 -22.33 12.23 7.93
CA HIS A 233 -23.32 11.16 7.85
C HIS A 233 -22.88 10.00 6.92
N ARG A 234 -22.06 10.28 5.89
CA ARG A 234 -21.54 9.28 4.94
C ARG A 234 -20.51 8.35 5.58
N ILE A 235 -19.61 8.87 6.41
CA ILE A 235 -18.68 8.02 7.17
C ILE A 235 -19.42 7.26 8.27
N LEU A 236 -20.37 7.90 8.95
CA LEU A 236 -21.14 7.28 10.02
C LEU A 236 -22.00 6.11 9.50
N HIS A 237 -22.56 6.25 8.29
CA HIS A 237 -23.27 5.16 7.62
C HIS A 237 -22.39 3.93 7.36
N ASN A 238 -21.12 4.16 6.99
CA ASN A 238 -20.15 3.11 6.68
C ASN A 238 -19.25 2.73 7.88
N LEU A 239 -19.52 3.27 9.06
CA LEU A 239 -18.66 3.13 10.24
C LEU A 239 -18.37 1.66 10.62
N PRO A 240 -19.31 0.70 10.50
CA PRO A 240 -18.99 -0.71 10.76
C PRO A 240 -17.88 -1.26 9.85
N ALA A 241 -17.88 -0.91 8.56
CA ALA A 241 -16.84 -1.33 7.63
C ALA A 241 -15.52 -0.62 7.92
N VAL A 242 -15.56 0.69 8.22
CA VAL A 242 -14.38 1.47 8.58
C VAL A 242 -13.71 0.91 9.84
N ARG A 243 -14.48 0.56 10.87
CA ARG A 243 -13.97 -0.05 12.11
C ARG A 243 -13.44 -1.48 11.94
N ALA A 244 -13.89 -2.19 10.92
CA ALA A 244 -13.42 -3.53 10.61
C ALA A 244 -12.08 -3.53 9.85
N ALA A 245 -11.64 -2.38 9.33
CA ALA A 245 -10.36 -2.27 8.63
C ALA A 245 -9.18 -2.38 9.59
N ASP A 246 -8.11 -3.04 9.16
CA ASP A 246 -6.89 -3.23 9.96
C ASP A 246 -5.92 -2.04 9.83
N VAL A 247 -5.99 -1.33 8.70
CA VAL A 247 -5.28 -0.07 8.46
C VAL A 247 -6.20 0.86 7.68
N ILE A 248 -6.18 2.15 7.99
CA ILE A 248 -7.01 3.14 7.31
C ILE A 248 -6.11 4.22 6.71
N VAL A 249 -6.32 4.54 5.44
CA VAL A 249 -5.69 5.66 4.75
C VAL A 249 -6.76 6.70 4.49
N VAL A 250 -6.51 7.95 4.89
CA VAL A 250 -7.41 9.07 4.68
C VAL A 250 -6.73 10.09 3.78
N VAL A 251 -7.31 10.34 2.62
CA VAL A 251 -6.81 11.24 1.59
C VAL A 251 -7.67 12.51 1.58
N ALA A 252 -7.09 13.67 1.89
CA ALA A 252 -7.84 14.92 2.03
C ALA A 252 -6.99 16.18 1.78
N GLY A 253 -7.53 17.15 1.04
CA GLY A 253 -6.83 18.41 0.70
C GLY A 253 -7.36 19.68 1.36
N THR A 254 -8.66 19.99 1.25
CA THR A 254 -9.16 21.35 1.52
C THR A 254 -8.87 21.88 2.95
N ASP A 255 -9.36 21.20 3.99
CA ASP A 255 -9.22 21.62 5.38
C ASP A 255 -8.34 20.69 6.23
N GLY A 256 -8.06 19.47 5.73
CA GLY A 256 -7.28 18.45 6.41
C GLY A 256 -7.88 17.93 7.72
N ALA A 257 -9.16 18.17 8.00
CA ALA A 257 -9.79 17.76 9.26
C ALA A 257 -10.23 16.29 9.26
N LEU A 258 -10.52 15.72 8.08
CA LEU A 258 -11.03 14.35 7.94
C LEU A 258 -10.15 13.29 8.61
N PRO A 259 -8.80 13.27 8.49
CA PRO A 259 -7.95 12.28 9.15
C PRO A 259 -8.13 12.26 10.67
N ALA A 260 -8.23 13.42 11.31
CA ALA A 260 -8.45 13.53 12.76
C ALA A 260 -9.84 13.00 13.15
N VAL A 261 -10.87 13.32 12.36
CA VAL A 261 -12.22 12.79 12.60
C VAL A 261 -12.24 11.27 12.50
N VAL A 262 -11.64 10.68 11.46
CA VAL A 262 -11.59 9.23 11.29
C VAL A 262 -10.82 8.57 12.44
N ALA A 263 -9.68 9.12 12.84
CA ALA A 263 -8.89 8.60 13.95
C ALA A 263 -9.65 8.61 15.29
N GLY A 264 -10.55 9.58 15.51
CA GLY A 264 -11.43 9.59 16.68
C GLY A 264 -12.51 8.50 16.69
N LEU A 265 -12.74 7.80 15.57
CA LEU A 265 -13.83 6.83 15.40
C LEU A 265 -13.37 5.36 15.40
N VAL A 266 -12.06 5.11 15.36
CA VAL A 266 -11.46 3.79 15.06
C VAL A 266 -10.29 3.46 15.99
N GLU A 267 -9.99 2.17 16.14
CA GLU A 267 -8.81 1.69 16.87
C GLU A 267 -7.61 1.42 15.94
N ALA A 268 -7.88 1.24 14.64
CA ALA A 268 -6.87 0.96 13.63
C ALA A 268 -5.94 2.17 13.40
N PRO A 269 -4.66 1.96 13.03
CA PRO A 269 -3.77 3.04 12.64
C PRO A 269 -4.32 3.81 11.44
N VAL A 270 -4.25 5.14 11.52
CA VAL A 270 -4.72 6.05 10.46
C VAL A 270 -3.51 6.70 9.78
N ILE A 271 -3.46 6.60 8.46
CA ILE A 271 -2.44 7.25 7.62
C ILE A 271 -3.11 8.43 6.90
N ALA A 272 -2.72 9.64 7.24
CA ALA A 272 -3.17 10.87 6.57
C ALA A 272 -2.32 11.14 5.32
N VAL A 273 -2.99 11.33 4.19
CA VAL A 273 -2.41 11.74 2.92
C VAL A 273 -2.97 13.13 2.57
N PRO A 274 -2.27 14.20 2.96
CA PRO A 274 -2.64 15.54 2.53
C PRO A 274 -2.52 15.63 1.00
N THR A 275 -3.47 16.27 0.34
CA THR A 275 -3.40 16.50 -1.11
C THR A 275 -3.21 17.98 -1.43
N SER A 276 -2.69 18.28 -2.60
CA SER A 276 -2.55 19.65 -3.11
C SER A 276 -3.89 20.28 -3.56
N VAL A 277 -4.97 19.50 -3.51
CA VAL A 277 -6.33 19.94 -3.81
C VAL A 277 -6.81 20.99 -2.81
N GLY A 278 -7.65 21.89 -3.29
CA GLY A 278 -8.26 22.96 -2.51
C GLY A 278 -7.96 24.32 -3.12
N TYR A 279 -8.42 25.38 -2.48
CA TYR A 279 -8.25 26.76 -2.95
C TYR A 279 -7.96 27.69 -1.77
N GLY A 280 -7.49 28.90 -2.09
CA GLY A 280 -7.21 29.94 -1.11
C GLY A 280 -6.26 29.45 -0.02
N ALA A 281 -6.77 29.34 1.21
CA ALA A 281 -6.00 28.96 2.38
C ALA A 281 -5.58 27.48 2.41
N ALA A 282 -5.92 26.64 1.42
CA ALA A 282 -5.37 25.27 1.34
C ALA A 282 -3.85 25.24 1.04
N LEU A 283 -3.32 26.31 0.42
CA LEU A 283 -1.89 26.53 0.18
C LEU A 283 -1.18 25.31 -0.46
N GLN A 284 -1.76 24.76 -1.54
CA GLN A 284 -1.20 23.60 -2.28
C GLN A 284 -0.89 22.40 -1.36
N GLY A 285 -1.74 22.16 -0.37
CA GLY A 285 -1.61 21.03 0.55
C GLY A 285 -0.82 21.32 1.83
N ILE A 286 -0.29 22.54 2.01
CA ILE A 286 0.40 22.91 3.26
C ILE A 286 -0.58 22.92 4.44
N THR A 287 -1.77 23.49 4.25
CA THR A 287 -2.77 23.55 5.32
C THR A 287 -3.25 22.17 5.76
N PRO A 288 -3.68 21.25 4.88
CA PRO A 288 -4.06 19.90 5.33
C PRO A 288 -2.89 19.11 5.90
N LEU A 289 -1.66 19.33 5.42
CA LEU A 289 -0.46 18.71 5.99
C LEU A 289 -0.25 19.16 7.45
N LEU A 290 -0.31 20.46 7.71
CA LEU A 290 -0.18 20.99 9.07
C LEU A 290 -1.34 20.56 9.96
N ALA A 291 -2.58 20.55 9.44
CA ALA A 291 -3.75 20.06 10.17
C ALA A 291 -3.58 18.57 10.56
N ALA A 292 -3.12 17.73 9.65
CA ALA A 292 -2.85 16.32 9.93
C ALA A 292 -1.73 16.11 10.96
N LEU A 293 -0.65 16.91 10.90
CA LEU A 293 0.48 16.86 11.84
C LEU A 293 0.11 17.38 13.24
N THR A 294 -0.80 18.35 13.30
CA THR A 294 -1.27 18.96 14.57
C THR A 294 -2.52 18.29 15.12
N ALA A 295 -3.00 17.21 14.48
CA ALA A 295 -4.15 16.46 14.93
C ALA A 295 -3.94 15.94 16.36
N SER A 296 -4.89 16.24 17.24
CA SER A 296 -4.86 15.77 18.64
C SER A 296 -5.19 14.29 18.78
N SER A 297 -5.71 13.66 17.72
CA SER A 297 -6.05 12.24 17.72
C SER A 297 -4.79 11.39 17.68
N PRO A 298 -4.54 10.54 18.68
CA PRO A 298 -3.35 9.69 18.71
C PRO A 298 -3.40 8.65 17.59
N GLY A 299 -2.24 8.26 17.07
CA GLY A 299 -2.14 7.19 16.06
C GLY A 299 -2.31 7.63 14.61
N VAL A 300 -2.38 8.94 14.34
CA VAL A 300 -2.29 9.49 12.98
C VAL A 300 -0.83 9.53 12.53
N SER A 301 -0.51 8.87 11.41
CA SER A 301 0.77 8.99 10.71
C SER A 301 0.56 9.82 9.45
N VAL A 302 1.45 10.75 9.14
CA VAL A 302 1.29 11.66 7.98
C VAL A 302 2.35 11.37 6.93
N VAL A 303 1.94 11.30 5.67
CA VAL A 303 2.87 11.23 4.52
C VAL A 303 2.96 12.58 3.80
N ASN A 304 3.92 12.72 2.90
CA ASN A 304 4.05 13.92 2.07
C ASN A 304 2.78 14.22 1.25
N ILE A 305 2.66 15.47 0.81
CA ILE A 305 1.57 15.94 -0.05
C ILE A 305 1.52 15.10 -1.33
N ASP A 306 0.31 14.67 -1.70
CA ASP A 306 0.00 13.82 -2.86
C ASP A 306 0.74 12.47 -2.87
N ASN A 307 1.23 11.99 -1.72
CA ASN A 307 2.03 10.77 -1.64
C ASN A 307 1.17 9.52 -1.40
N GLY A 308 0.25 9.23 -2.33
CA GLY A 308 -0.58 8.03 -2.30
C GLY A 308 0.27 6.76 -2.33
N PHE A 309 1.34 6.76 -3.12
CA PHE A 309 2.34 5.69 -3.14
C PHE A 309 2.90 5.39 -1.74
N GLY A 310 3.42 6.41 -1.05
CA GLY A 310 4.00 6.26 0.28
C GLY A 310 3.00 5.74 1.31
N ALA A 311 1.75 6.18 1.22
CA ALA A 311 0.67 5.70 2.09
C ALA A 311 0.35 4.22 1.85
N GLY A 312 0.22 3.81 0.58
CA GLY A 312 0.00 2.40 0.23
C GLY A 312 1.16 1.50 0.67
N MET A 313 2.40 1.97 0.50
CA MET A 313 3.60 1.29 1.00
C MET A 313 3.59 1.14 2.52
N LEU A 314 3.23 2.21 3.25
CA LEU A 314 3.18 2.19 4.71
C LEU A 314 2.09 1.23 5.21
N ALA A 315 0.90 1.28 4.62
CA ALA A 315 -0.21 0.39 4.96
C ALA A 315 0.17 -1.09 4.79
N ALA A 316 0.78 -1.43 3.64
CA ALA A 316 1.24 -2.78 3.38
C ALA A 316 2.33 -3.23 4.36
N ARG A 317 3.24 -2.34 4.75
CA ARG A 317 4.30 -2.65 5.73
C ARG A 317 3.74 -2.89 7.13
N ILE A 318 2.70 -2.16 7.54
CA ILE A 318 2.00 -2.41 8.80
C ILE A 318 1.42 -3.83 8.78
N LEU A 319 0.66 -4.19 7.74
CA LEU A 319 0.06 -5.53 7.62
C LEU A 319 1.11 -6.63 7.53
N LYS A 320 2.19 -6.42 6.76
CA LYS A 320 3.30 -7.38 6.66
C LYS A 320 3.99 -7.61 8.01
N THR A 321 4.17 -6.56 8.80
CA THR A 321 4.76 -6.65 10.14
C THR A 321 3.84 -7.41 11.09
N ALA A 322 2.54 -7.11 11.08
CA ALA A 322 1.55 -7.83 11.87
C ALA A 322 1.49 -9.33 11.50
N ALA A 323 1.52 -9.66 10.20
CA ALA A 323 1.56 -11.03 9.71
C ALA A 323 2.82 -11.77 10.18
N LYS A 324 3.99 -11.11 10.12
CA LYS A 324 5.26 -11.67 10.60
C LYS A 324 5.21 -12.00 12.10
N LEU A 325 4.75 -11.06 12.92
CA LEU A 325 4.62 -11.26 14.37
C LEU A 325 3.64 -12.39 14.70
N ARG A 326 2.52 -12.47 13.98
CA ARG A 326 1.54 -13.57 14.13
C ARG A 326 2.16 -14.93 13.79
N ALA A 327 2.91 -15.04 12.69
CA ALA A 327 3.57 -16.28 12.32
C ALA A 327 4.61 -16.72 13.37
N GLN A 328 5.38 -15.78 13.91
CA GLN A 328 6.34 -16.05 15.00
C GLN A 328 5.63 -16.55 16.27
N ALA A 329 4.54 -15.90 16.67
CA ALA A 329 3.75 -16.31 17.83
C ALA A 329 3.14 -17.71 17.65
N MET A 330 2.62 -18.03 16.47
CA MET A 330 2.07 -19.36 16.16
C MET A 330 3.15 -20.44 16.17
N SER A 331 4.34 -20.14 15.62
CA SER A 331 5.49 -21.06 15.65
C SER A 331 5.95 -21.34 17.09
N ALA A 332 6.06 -20.31 17.93
CA ALA A 332 6.42 -20.46 19.33
C ALA A 332 5.38 -21.28 20.12
N ALA A 333 4.08 -21.04 19.87
CA ALA A 333 3.01 -21.82 20.50
C ALA A 333 3.05 -23.30 20.08
N ALA A 334 3.29 -23.59 18.80
CA ALA A 334 3.40 -24.96 18.29
C ALA A 334 4.62 -25.68 18.87
N ALA A 335 5.77 -25.02 18.98
CA ALA A 335 6.96 -25.57 19.61
C ALA A 335 6.73 -25.91 21.10
N THR A 336 5.98 -25.06 21.81
CA THR A 336 5.66 -25.29 23.23
C THR A 336 4.71 -26.49 23.40
N ALA A 337 3.72 -26.63 22.52
CA ALA A 337 2.76 -27.74 22.55
C ALA A 337 3.37 -29.09 22.13
N ALA A 338 4.47 -29.10 21.39
CA ALA A 338 5.17 -30.33 21.00
C ALA A 338 6.09 -30.89 22.10
N VAL A 339 6.40 -30.08 23.12
CA VAL A 339 7.28 -30.44 24.25
C VAL A 339 6.47 -30.86 25.49
N SER A 340 5.16 -30.58 25.50
CA SER A 340 4.19 -30.97 26.54
C SER A 340 3.47 -32.27 26.20
#